data_AF-A0A3C2AQN4-F1
#
_entry.id   AF-A0A3C2AQN4-F1
#
_cell.length_a   1.000
_cell.length_b   1.000
_cell.length_c   1.000
_cell.angle_alpha   90.00
_cell.angle_beta   90.00
_cell.angle_gamma   90.00
#
_symmetry.space_group_name_H-M   'P 1'
#
loop_
_entity.id
_entity.type
_entity.pdbx_description
1 polymer ?
#
loop_
_entity_poly.entity_id
_entity_poly.type
_entity_poly.pdbx_seq_one_letter_code
_entity_poly.pdbx_strand_id
1 'polypeptide(L)'
;MKPADLLSHYLNHPLTLALENSASADRTEAFGYRTAGSSHTAMLAAAAYLKTGKTQLLIAESKEQAAYLQNDLEKLLGKTPCYFYPASYRRPYEVQQTDNTNVLLRAEVLNHLSSRRKAPLVITFTEALFEKVVTKKELETNTLKVNLGENLGIDFLNETLFEYQFERVDYVTSP
;
A
#
# COMPACT_ATOMS: atom_id res chain seq x y z
N MET A 1 8.41 -3.88 -28.40
CA MET A 1 7.09 -3.82 -27.75
C MET A 1 7.30 -3.26 -26.36
N LYS A 2 6.67 -2.14 -26.02
CA LYS A 2 6.73 -1.56 -24.66
C LYS A 2 5.79 -2.36 -23.74
N PRO A 3 6.05 -2.45 -22.43
CA PRO A 3 5.15 -3.13 -21.49
C PRO A 3 3.70 -2.63 -21.55
N ALA A 4 3.51 -1.33 -21.82
CA ALA A 4 2.20 -0.71 -22.03
C ALA A 4 1.41 -1.30 -23.23
N ASP A 5 2.12 -1.77 -24.27
CA ASP A 5 1.49 -2.40 -25.44
C ASP A 5 0.89 -3.76 -25.06
N LEU A 6 1.54 -4.50 -24.15
CA LEU A 6 1.04 -5.78 -23.63
C LEU A 6 -0.19 -5.61 -22.72
N LEU A 7 -0.20 -4.54 -21.92
CA LEU A 7 -1.31 -4.22 -21.04
C LEU A 7 -2.63 -4.01 -21.81
N SER A 8 -2.54 -3.46 -23.02
CA SER A 8 -3.69 -3.23 -23.90
C SER A 8 -4.44 -4.52 -24.25
N HIS A 9 -3.72 -5.63 -24.42
CA HIS A 9 -4.32 -6.95 -24.65
C HIS A 9 -5.04 -7.50 -23.42
N TYR A 10 -4.55 -7.17 -22.22
CA TYR A 10 -5.16 -7.60 -20.96
C TYR A 10 -6.45 -6.83 -20.61
N LEU A 11 -6.67 -5.64 -21.17
CA LEU A 11 -7.90 -4.87 -20.93
C LEU A 11 -9.16 -5.61 -21.38
N ASN A 12 -9.05 -6.47 -22.39
CA ASN A 12 -10.15 -7.27 -22.94
C ASN A 12 -10.06 -8.75 -22.53
N HIS A 13 -9.15 -9.10 -21.62
CA HIS A 13 -9.02 -10.47 -21.15
C HIS A 13 -10.27 -10.91 -20.36
N PRO A 14 -10.77 -12.15 -20.50
CA PRO A 14 -11.99 -12.61 -19.83
C PRO A 14 -11.97 -12.42 -18.31
N LEU A 15 -10.83 -12.64 -17.66
CA LEU A 15 -10.69 -12.40 -16.21
C LEU A 15 -10.79 -10.91 -15.86
N THR A 16 -10.23 -10.01 -16.67
CA THR A 16 -10.34 -8.56 -16.44
C THR A 16 -11.80 -8.12 -16.53
N LEU A 17 -12.52 -8.61 -17.54
CA LEU A 17 -13.95 -8.31 -17.72
C LEU A 17 -14.79 -8.91 -16.58
N ALA A 18 -14.45 -10.10 -16.10
CA ALA A 18 -15.12 -10.70 -14.94
C ALA A 18 -14.90 -9.87 -13.67
N LEU A 19 -13.67 -9.41 -13.43
CA LEU A 19 -13.34 -8.50 -12.32
C LEU A 19 -14.05 -7.14 -12.46
N GLU A 20 -14.12 -6.58 -13.66
CA GLU A 20 -14.84 -5.33 -13.96
C GLU A 20 -16.35 -5.45 -13.68
N ASN A 21 -16.96 -6.57 -14.06
CA ASN A 21 -18.37 -6.86 -13.82
C ASN A 21 -18.65 -7.08 -12.32
N SER A 22 -17.84 -7.89 -11.64
CA SER A 22 -17.97 -8.12 -10.20
C SER A 22 -17.79 -6.83 -9.41
N ALA A 23 -16.81 -6.00 -9.79
CA ALA A 23 -16.60 -4.68 -9.23
C ALA A 23 -17.82 -3.77 -9.45
N SER A 24 -18.36 -3.70 -10.66
CA SER A 24 -19.51 -2.83 -10.97
C SER A 24 -20.81 -3.27 -10.29
N ALA A 25 -20.99 -4.58 -10.09
CA ALA A 25 -22.19 -5.14 -9.47
C ALA A 25 -22.14 -5.22 -7.93
N ASP A 26 -21.03 -4.77 -7.32
CA ASP A 26 -20.73 -4.94 -5.87
C ASP A 26 -20.98 -6.37 -5.37
N ARG A 27 -20.64 -7.37 -6.21
CA ARG A 27 -20.76 -8.79 -5.88
C ARG A 27 -19.43 -9.35 -5.40
N THR A 28 -19.48 -10.14 -4.34
CA THR A 28 -18.34 -10.94 -3.89
C THR A 28 -18.24 -12.19 -4.76
N GLU A 29 -17.38 -12.16 -5.78
CA GLU A 29 -17.12 -13.30 -6.66
C GLU A 29 -15.68 -13.78 -6.48
N ALA A 30 -15.50 -15.10 -6.52
CA ALA A 30 -14.19 -15.74 -6.42
C ALA A 30 -13.80 -16.34 -7.77
N PHE A 31 -12.67 -15.90 -8.32
CA PHE A 31 -12.14 -16.39 -9.58
C PHE A 31 -10.85 -17.17 -9.34
N GLY A 32 -10.80 -18.40 -9.82
CA GLY A 32 -9.60 -19.23 -9.84
C GLY A 32 -9.03 -19.29 -11.26
N TYR A 33 -7.72 -19.10 -11.40
CA TYR A 33 -7.04 -19.29 -12.68
C TYR A 33 -5.71 -20.01 -12.47
N ARG A 34 -5.20 -20.64 -13.53
CA ARG A 34 -3.84 -21.18 -13.59
C ARG A 34 -3.05 -20.32 -14.57
N THR A 35 -1.84 -19.95 -14.17
CA THR A 35 -0.89 -19.20 -14.99
C THR A 35 0.44 -19.93 -15.05
N ALA A 36 1.18 -19.74 -16.15
CA ALA A 36 2.49 -20.32 -16.36
C ALA A 36 3.64 -19.51 -15.70
N GLY A 37 3.37 -18.35 -15.08
CA GLY A 37 4.34 -17.67 -14.23
C GLY A 37 4.25 -16.12 -14.13
N SER A 38 4.92 -15.63 -13.07
CA SER A 38 5.30 -14.26 -12.68
C SER A 38 4.34 -13.10 -13.00
N SER A 39 4.48 -12.46 -14.17
CA SER A 39 3.91 -11.12 -14.41
C SER A 39 2.44 -11.12 -14.82
N HIS A 40 1.80 -12.29 -14.95
CA HIS A 40 0.36 -12.37 -15.26
C HIS A 40 -0.49 -11.68 -14.19
N THR A 41 -0.17 -11.89 -12.91
CA THR A 41 -0.89 -11.26 -11.79
C THR A 41 -0.77 -9.74 -11.85
N ALA A 42 0.43 -9.22 -12.14
CA ALA A 42 0.67 -7.78 -12.30
C ALA A 42 -0.14 -7.21 -13.48
N MET A 43 -0.12 -7.88 -14.63
CA MET A 43 -0.88 -7.47 -15.81
C MET A 43 -2.40 -7.46 -15.56
N LEU A 44 -2.92 -8.51 -14.93
CA LEU A 44 -4.33 -8.64 -14.60
C LEU A 44 -4.76 -7.55 -13.60
N ALA A 45 -3.98 -7.35 -12.53
CA ALA A 45 -4.27 -6.33 -11.53
C ALA A 45 -4.20 -4.91 -12.11
N ALA A 46 -3.18 -4.62 -12.93
CA ALA A 46 -3.05 -3.34 -13.64
C ALA A 46 -4.25 -3.10 -14.58
N ALA A 47 -4.62 -4.09 -15.39
CA ALA A 47 -5.76 -3.98 -16.30
C ALA A 47 -7.08 -3.78 -15.54
N ALA A 48 -7.30 -4.55 -14.49
CA ALA A 48 -8.46 -4.41 -13.62
C ALA A 48 -8.49 -3.03 -12.94
N TYR A 49 -7.35 -2.49 -12.52
CA TYR A 49 -7.25 -1.16 -11.91
C TYR A 49 -7.61 -0.06 -12.91
N LEU A 50 -7.08 -0.14 -14.14
CA LEU A 50 -7.41 0.83 -15.19
C LEU A 50 -8.89 0.80 -15.59
N LYS A 51 -9.54 -0.37 -15.55
CA LYS A 51 -10.97 -0.51 -15.85
C LYS A 51 -11.88 -0.04 -14.72
N THR A 52 -11.55 -0.39 -13.48
CA THR A 52 -12.46 -0.22 -12.35
C THR A 52 -12.20 1.04 -11.54
N GLY A 53 -10.95 1.50 -11.49
CA GLY A 53 -10.52 2.55 -10.57
C GLY A 53 -10.81 2.25 -9.10
N LYS A 54 -11.07 0.99 -8.72
CA LYS A 54 -11.38 0.58 -7.36
C LYS A 54 -10.11 0.20 -6.58
N THR A 55 -10.20 0.31 -5.25
CA THR A 55 -9.15 -0.09 -4.32
C THR A 55 -8.83 -1.57 -4.51
N GLN A 56 -7.56 -1.92 -4.55
CA GLN A 56 -7.11 -3.31 -4.67
C GLN A 56 -6.10 -3.64 -3.60
N LEU A 57 -6.21 -4.86 -3.06
CA LEU A 57 -5.23 -5.46 -2.16
C LEU A 57 -4.67 -6.71 -2.83
N LEU A 58 -3.37 -6.70 -3.11
CA LEU A 58 -2.64 -7.81 -3.70
C LEU A 58 -1.78 -8.45 -2.62
N ILE A 59 -2.01 -9.74 -2.37
CA ILE A 59 -1.32 -10.50 -1.32
C ILE A 59 -0.44 -11.52 -2.01
N ALA A 60 0.88 -11.36 -1.88
CA ALA A 60 1.86 -12.34 -2.33
C ALA A 60 2.23 -13.32 -1.21
N GLU A 61 2.89 -14.42 -1.56
CA GLU A 61 3.30 -15.42 -0.58
C GLU A 61 4.43 -14.92 0.31
N SER A 62 5.38 -14.14 -0.24
CA SER A 62 6.55 -13.63 0.48
C SER A 62 6.82 -12.15 0.19
N LYS A 63 7.65 -11.52 1.03
CA LYS A 63 8.12 -10.14 0.85
C LYS A 63 8.77 -9.92 -0.51
N GLU A 64 9.59 -10.87 -0.96
CA GLU A 64 10.30 -10.79 -2.23
C GLU A 64 9.31 -10.82 -3.41
N GLN A 65 8.34 -11.74 -3.40
CA GLN A 65 7.31 -11.80 -4.43
C GLN A 65 6.46 -10.52 -4.46
N ALA A 66 6.10 -9.98 -3.28
CA ALA A 66 5.38 -8.71 -3.17
C ALA A 66 6.19 -7.55 -3.77
N ALA A 67 7.50 -7.48 -3.50
CA ALA A 67 8.37 -6.44 -4.05
C ALA A 67 8.51 -6.56 -5.59
N TYR A 68 8.64 -7.78 -6.12
CA TYR A 68 8.62 -7.99 -7.57
C TYR A 68 7.30 -7.55 -8.19
N LEU A 69 6.17 -7.88 -7.55
CA LEU A 69 4.84 -7.50 -8.00
C LEU A 69 4.65 -5.97 -8.03
N GLN A 70 5.09 -5.27 -6.98
CA GLN A 70 5.07 -3.80 -6.94
C GLN A 70 5.88 -3.19 -8.09
N ASN A 71 7.11 -3.66 -8.30
CA ASN A 71 7.98 -3.16 -9.37
C ASN A 71 7.35 -3.36 -10.76
N ASP A 72 6.70 -4.50 -11.00
CA ASP A 72 6.01 -4.75 -12.26
C ASP A 72 4.82 -3.79 -12.42
N LEU A 73 4.03 -3.56 -11.37
CA LEU A 73 2.89 -2.64 -11.40
C LEU A 73 3.30 -1.19 -11.62
N GLU A 74 4.39 -0.72 -10.99
CA GLU A 74 4.93 0.62 -11.20
C GLU A 74 5.37 0.83 -12.65
N LYS A 75 6.00 -0.18 -13.26
CA LYS A 75 6.37 -0.13 -14.69
C LYS A 75 5.16 -0.10 -15.60
N LEU A 76 4.08 -0.82 -15.25
CA LEU A 76 2.86 -0.92 -16.06
C LEU A 76 1.96 0.31 -15.94
N LEU A 77 1.83 0.87 -14.74
CA LEU A 77 0.88 1.95 -14.43
C LEU A 77 1.55 3.35 -14.34
N GLY A 78 2.88 3.41 -14.46
CA GLY A 78 3.65 4.63 -14.52
C GLY A 78 3.50 5.50 -13.27
N LYS A 79 2.70 6.57 -13.36
CA LYS A 79 2.51 7.55 -12.27
C LYS A 79 1.48 7.11 -11.22
N THR A 80 0.87 5.94 -11.37
CA THR A 80 -0.10 5.44 -10.39
C THR A 80 0.66 4.94 -9.16
N PRO A 81 0.38 5.48 -7.96
CA PRO A 81 1.07 5.05 -6.75
C PRO A 81 0.69 3.60 -6.41
N CYS A 82 1.71 2.75 -6.27
CA CYS A 82 1.62 1.36 -5.84
C CYS A 82 2.20 1.27 -4.43
N TYR A 83 1.34 1.08 -3.43
CA TYR A 83 1.74 1.16 -2.02
C TYR A 83 2.17 -0.20 -1.50
N PHE A 84 3.38 -0.28 -0.94
CA PHE A 84 3.86 -1.49 -0.28
C PHE A 84 3.50 -1.48 1.21
N TYR A 85 2.86 -2.54 1.69
CA TYR A 85 2.50 -2.70 3.09
C TYR A 85 3.38 -3.78 3.74
N PRO A 86 4.41 -3.39 4.52
CA PRO A 86 5.36 -4.33 5.11
C PRO A 86 4.88 -4.93 6.44
N ALA A 87 5.53 -6.01 6.87
CA ALA A 87 5.52 -6.44 8.27
C ALA A 87 6.41 -5.49 9.10
N SER A 88 6.06 -5.21 10.35
CA SER A 88 6.81 -4.27 11.21
C SER A 88 8.12 -4.84 11.76
N TYR A 89 8.26 -6.17 11.83
CA TYR A 89 9.38 -6.84 12.48
C TYR A 89 10.33 -7.52 11.48
N ARG A 90 11.62 -7.57 11.85
CA ARG A 90 12.56 -8.56 11.28
C ARG A 90 12.30 -9.94 11.90
N ARG A 91 12.71 -10.99 11.18
CA ARG A 91 12.40 -12.39 11.45
C ARG A 91 12.75 -12.81 12.89
N PRO A 92 12.13 -13.88 13.43
CA PRO A 92 12.53 -14.45 14.73
C PRO A 92 14.04 -14.68 14.76
N TYR A 93 14.68 -14.38 15.89
CA TYR A 93 16.13 -14.53 16.18
C TYR A 93 17.07 -13.40 15.70
N GLU A 94 16.58 -12.39 15.00
CA GLU A 94 17.26 -11.09 14.90
C GLU A 94 16.81 -10.19 16.07
N VAL A 95 17.73 -9.42 16.67
CA VAL A 95 17.40 -8.51 17.78
C VAL A 95 16.20 -7.66 17.37
N GLN A 96 15.12 -7.73 18.15
CA GLN A 96 13.84 -7.07 17.88
C GLN A 96 14.01 -5.56 17.83
N GLN A 97 14.34 -5.03 16.67
CA GLN A 97 14.24 -3.63 16.37
C GLN A 97 13.20 -3.51 15.26
N THR A 98 12.04 -2.95 15.62
CA THR A 98 11.10 -2.43 14.62
C THR A 98 11.87 -1.50 13.71
N ASP A 99 11.78 -1.73 12.41
CA ASP A 99 12.39 -0.82 11.44
C ASP A 99 11.46 0.39 11.32
N ASN A 100 11.90 1.55 11.83
CA ASN A 100 11.11 2.79 11.77
C ASN A 100 10.60 3.09 10.35
N THR A 101 11.34 2.66 9.33
CA THR A 101 10.92 2.75 7.92
C THR A 101 9.65 1.95 7.64
N ASN A 102 9.55 0.72 8.16
CA ASN A 102 8.36 -0.11 7.97
C ASN A 102 7.16 0.43 8.75
N VAL A 103 7.40 0.99 9.93
CA VAL A 103 6.35 1.66 10.73
C VAL A 103 5.79 2.86 9.96
N LEU A 104 6.66 3.69 9.40
CA LEU A 104 6.27 4.83 8.56
C LEU A 104 5.45 4.39 7.34
N LEU A 105 5.95 3.41 6.57
CA LEU A 105 5.27 2.91 5.37
C LEU A 105 3.88 2.35 5.69
N ARG A 106 3.74 1.64 6.82
CA ARG A 106 2.43 1.16 7.29
C ARG A 106 1.50 2.32 7.62
N ALA A 107 1.97 3.31 8.37
CA ALA A 107 1.18 4.48 8.71
C ALA A 107 0.74 5.25 7.46
N GLU A 108 1.61 5.40 6.46
CA GLU A 108 1.29 6.03 5.17
C GLU A 108 0.18 5.28 4.43
N VAL A 109 0.30 3.96 4.28
CA VAL A 109 -0.72 3.12 3.63
C VAL A 109 -2.07 3.23 4.36
N LEU A 110 -2.07 3.14 5.69
CA LEU A 110 -3.29 3.22 6.50
C LEU A 110 -3.93 4.61 6.41
N ASN A 111 -3.14 5.68 6.43
CA ASN A 111 -3.62 7.06 6.22
C ASN A 111 -4.23 7.24 4.83
N HIS A 112 -3.63 6.66 3.80
CA HIS A 112 -4.19 6.70 2.46
C HIS A 112 -5.52 5.95 2.36
N LEU A 113 -5.59 4.73 2.91
CA LEU A 113 -6.82 3.93 2.99
C LEU A 113 -7.93 4.64 3.76
N SER A 114 -7.60 5.32 4.86
CA SER A 114 -8.58 6.04 5.69
C SER A 114 -9.12 7.30 5.01
N SER A 115 -8.28 8.00 4.22
CA SER A 115 -8.62 9.27 3.56
C SER A 115 -9.62 9.14 2.40
N ARG A 116 -9.75 7.96 1.79
CA ARG A 116 -10.62 7.65 0.62
C ARG A 116 -10.49 8.60 -0.57
N ARG A 117 -9.41 9.37 -0.71
CA ARG A 117 -9.26 10.37 -1.79
C ARG A 117 -9.09 9.76 -3.19
N LYS A 118 -8.24 8.73 -3.29
CA LYS A 118 -7.97 7.97 -4.52
C LYS A 118 -7.86 6.51 -4.13
N ALA A 119 -8.44 5.63 -4.95
CA ALA A 119 -8.37 4.19 -4.74
C ALA A 119 -6.91 3.70 -4.72
N PRO A 120 -6.39 3.23 -3.57
CA PRO A 120 -5.02 2.75 -3.49
C PRO A 120 -4.90 1.35 -4.09
N LEU A 121 -3.76 1.10 -4.73
CA LEU A 121 -3.30 -0.22 -5.11
C LEU A 121 -2.27 -0.64 -4.08
N VAL A 122 -2.66 -1.53 -3.16
CA VAL A 122 -1.85 -1.96 -2.02
C VAL A 122 -1.28 -3.35 -2.30
N ILE A 123 0.02 -3.51 -2.12
CA ILE A 123 0.74 -4.76 -2.29
C ILE A 123 1.29 -5.17 -0.91
N THR A 124 1.03 -6.40 -0.52
CA THR A 124 1.44 -6.97 0.76
C THR A 124 1.81 -8.44 0.60
N PHE A 125 2.19 -9.08 1.71
CA PHE A 125 2.49 -10.51 1.78
C PHE A 125 1.87 -11.12 3.03
N THR A 126 1.79 -12.45 3.06
CA THR A 126 1.01 -13.16 4.08
C THR A 126 1.38 -12.80 5.52
N GLU A 127 2.67 -12.72 5.84
CA GLU A 127 3.14 -12.42 7.21
C GLU A 127 2.79 -10.99 7.66
N ALA A 128 2.72 -10.03 6.74
CA ALA A 128 2.40 -8.63 7.05
C ALA A 128 0.94 -8.39 7.44
N LEU A 129 0.02 -9.30 7.04
CA LEU A 129 -1.42 -9.19 7.29
C LEU A 129 -1.83 -9.55 8.73
N PHE A 130 -1.12 -10.48 9.35
CA PHE A 130 -1.49 -10.99 10.68
C PHE A 130 -1.16 -10.00 11.81
N GLU A 131 -0.30 -9.04 11.53
CA GLU A 131 0.04 -8.01 12.48
C GLU A 131 -1.15 -7.05 12.69
N LYS A 132 -1.60 -6.92 13.93
CA LYS A 132 -2.69 -6.00 14.29
C LYS A 132 -2.35 -4.58 13.87
N VAL A 133 -3.33 -3.90 13.30
CA VAL A 133 -3.23 -2.49 12.89
C VAL A 133 -3.84 -1.59 13.94
N VAL A 134 -3.32 -0.37 14.03
CA VAL A 134 -3.97 0.71 14.77
C VAL A 134 -5.37 0.93 14.19
N THR A 135 -6.34 1.18 15.06
CA THR A 135 -7.70 1.46 14.61
C THR A 135 -7.74 2.80 13.87
N LYS A 136 -8.74 2.98 12.98
CA LYS A 136 -8.94 4.28 12.31
C LYS A 136 -9.06 5.43 13.33
N LYS A 137 -9.74 5.19 14.45
CA LYS A 137 -9.92 6.18 15.52
C LYS A 137 -8.59 6.56 16.16
N GLU A 138 -7.77 5.57 16.51
CA GLU A 138 -6.43 5.83 17.08
C GLU A 138 -5.51 6.53 16.08
N LEU A 139 -5.56 6.16 14.80
CA LEU A 139 -4.79 6.81 13.74
C LEU A 139 -5.17 8.29 13.62
N GLU A 140 -6.47 8.62 13.63
CA GLU A 140 -6.96 10.00 13.56
C GLU A 140 -6.56 10.83 14.78
N THR A 141 -6.64 10.26 16.00
CA THR A 141 -6.23 10.95 17.24
C THR A 141 -4.72 11.19 17.30
N ASN A 142 -3.91 10.29 16.77
CA ASN A 142 -2.44 10.37 16.78
C ASN A 142 -1.86 10.99 15.50
N THR A 143 -2.66 11.71 14.70
CA THR A 143 -2.19 12.41 13.51
C THR A 143 -2.26 13.92 13.72
N LEU A 144 -1.10 14.56 13.87
CA LEU A 144 -0.99 16.02 13.82
C LEU A 144 -1.09 16.51 12.36
N LYS A 145 -2.12 17.31 12.04
CA LYS A 145 -2.27 17.96 10.74
C LYS A 145 -1.66 19.34 10.79
N VAL A 146 -0.81 19.66 9.81
CA VAL A 146 -0.15 20.98 9.69
C VAL A 146 -0.43 21.54 8.31
N ASN A 147 -0.89 22.79 8.24
CA ASN A 147 -1.24 23.47 6.98
C ASN A 147 -0.45 24.77 6.76
N LEU A 148 -0.32 25.19 5.50
CA LEU A 148 0.29 26.48 5.15
C LEU A 148 -0.54 27.63 5.71
N GLY A 149 0.12 28.58 6.40
CA GLY A 149 -0.52 29.74 7.03
C GLY A 149 -1.08 29.48 8.43
N GLU A 150 -0.97 28.25 8.94
CA GLU A 150 -1.35 27.90 10.30
C GLU A 150 -0.32 28.43 11.31
N ASN A 151 -0.78 29.08 12.37
CA ASN A 151 0.09 29.56 13.43
C ASN A 151 0.19 28.50 14.54
N LEU A 152 1.23 27.67 14.47
CA LEU A 152 1.51 26.63 15.45
C LEU A 152 2.60 27.11 16.42
N GLY A 153 2.28 27.07 17.71
CA GLY A 153 3.25 27.37 18.77
C GLY A 153 4.34 26.31 18.83
N ILE A 154 5.59 26.74 18.97
CA ILE A 154 6.76 25.84 19.04
C ILE A 154 6.65 24.92 20.25
N ASP A 155 6.17 25.42 21.39
CA ASP A 155 6.02 24.64 22.62
C ASP A 155 5.01 23.50 22.45
N PHE A 156 3.83 23.81 21.89
CA PHE A 156 2.81 22.81 21.56
C PHE A 156 3.35 21.72 20.61
N LEU A 157 4.08 22.13 19.56
CA LEU A 157 4.67 21.19 18.62
C LEU A 157 5.69 20.27 19.30
N ASN A 158 6.55 20.82 20.15
CA ASN A 158 7.52 20.03 20.92
C ASN A 158 6.83 19.03 21.84
N GLU A 159 5.84 19.48 22.63
CA GLU A 159 5.07 18.61 23.54
C GLU A 159 4.38 17.47 22.79
N THR A 160 3.73 17.80 21.67
CA THR A 160 3.05 16.79 20.83
C THR A 160 4.02 15.77 20.27
N LEU A 161 5.19 16.21 19.77
CA LEU A 161 6.21 15.30 19.23
C LEU A 161 6.79 14.40 20.33
N PHE A 162 7.01 14.91 21.54
CA PHE A 162 7.44 14.08 22.67
C PHE A 162 6.38 13.06 23.09
N GLU A 163 5.10 13.42 23.09
CA GLU A 163 3.99 12.48 23.35
C GLU A 163 3.95 11.35 22.30
N TYR A 164 4.26 11.67 21.04
CA TYR A 164 4.40 10.71 19.94
C TYR A 164 5.73 9.95 19.96
N GLN A 165 6.55 10.10 21.01
CA GLN A 165 7.82 9.41 21.21
C GLN A 165 8.91 9.77 20.17
N PHE A 166 8.85 10.97 19.58
CA PHE A 166 9.95 11.47 18.77
C PHE A 166 11.16 11.84 19.63
N GLU A 167 12.35 11.55 19.12
CA GLU A 167 13.61 11.91 19.76
C GLU A 167 14.10 13.28 19.25
N ARG A 168 14.53 14.14 20.16
CA ARG A 168 15.15 15.41 19.80
C ARG A 168 16.60 15.19 19.40
N VAL A 169 16.90 15.46 18.13
CA VAL A 169 18.24 15.32 17.54
C VAL A 169 18.64 16.60 16.80
N ASP A 170 19.94 16.82 16.62
CA ASP A 170 20.44 17.96 15.86
C ASP A 170 20.14 17.83 14.36
N TYR A 171 20.13 16.58 13.84
CA TYR A 171 19.87 16.27 12.44
C TYR A 171 19.01 15.01 12.32
N VAL A 172 17.86 15.13 11.64
CA VAL A 172 16.94 14.01 11.39
C VAL A 172 17.51 13.13 10.28
N THR A 173 17.92 11.90 10.61
CA THR A 173 18.46 10.91 9.66
C THR A 173 17.52 9.75 9.38
N SER A 174 16.50 9.57 10.22
CA SER A 174 15.48 8.54 10.10
C SER A 174 14.14 9.08 10.60
N PRO A 175 13.02 8.54 10.10
CA PRO A 175 11.71 8.82 10.64
C PRO A 175 11.52 8.26 12.06
#